data_AF-A0A5D4M7S4-F1
#
_entry.id   AF-A0A5D4M7S4-F1
#
_cell.length_a   1.000
_cell.length_b   1.000
_cell.length_c   1.000
_cell.angle_alpha   90.00
_cell.angle_beta   90.00
_cell.angle_gamma   90.00
#
_symmetry.space_group_name_H-M   'P 1'
#
loop_
_entity.id
_entity.type
_entity.pdbx_description
1 polymer ?
#
loop_
_entity_poly.entity_id
_entity_poly.type
_entity_poly.pdbx_seq_one_letter_code
_entity_poly.pdbx_strand_id
1 'polypeptide(L)'
;MKYLALKAFGIPAWSFLFGCLFVILSGFGGRIASTLSRQGSEDVWMVSDELTRAWTYIPLILGVALLCLAICTFSISYFFWQKRIG
;
A
#
# COMPACT_ATOMS: atom_id res chain seq x y z
N MET A 1 15.29 -9.33 -23.84
CA MET A 1 13.91 -9.46 -23.33
C MET A 1 13.73 -9.09 -21.85
N LYS A 2 14.54 -9.61 -20.91
CA LYS A 2 14.42 -9.33 -19.45
C LYS A 2 14.39 -7.83 -19.08
N TYR A 3 15.27 -7.02 -19.67
CA TYR A 3 15.33 -5.57 -19.43
C TYR A 3 14.07 -4.81 -19.87
N LEU A 4 13.45 -5.25 -20.97
CA LEU A 4 12.22 -4.66 -21.50
C LEU A 4 11.01 -4.98 -20.61
N ALA A 5 10.94 -6.20 -20.06
CA ALA A 5 9.89 -6.59 -19.13
C ALA A 5 10.01 -5.82 -17.80
N LEU A 6 11.20 -5.74 -17.22
CA LEU A 6 11.43 -4.97 -15.99
C LEU A 6 11.07 -3.49 -16.15
N LYS A 7 11.39 -2.89 -17.30
CA LYS A 7 11.02 -1.50 -17.59
C LYS A 7 9.51 -1.33 -17.80
N ALA A 8 8.83 -2.30 -18.40
CA ALA A 8 7.39 -2.23 -18.67
C ALA A 8 6.53 -2.49 -17.42
N PHE A 9 6.96 -3.39 -16.54
CA PHE A 9 6.18 -3.83 -15.37
C PHE A 9 6.63 -3.20 -14.05
N GLY A 10 7.59 -2.28 -14.07
CA GLY A 10 8.06 -1.60 -12.85
C GLY A 10 6.97 -0.83 -12.10
N ILE A 11 6.18 0.00 -12.79
CA ILE A 11 5.10 0.77 -12.17
C ILE A 11 4.00 -0.14 -11.59
N PRO A 12 3.47 -1.14 -12.33
CA PRO A 12 2.52 -2.10 -11.77
C PRO A 12 3.06 -2.86 -10.55
N ALA A 13 4.30 -3.35 -10.63
CA ALA A 13 4.92 -4.11 -9.54
C ALA A 13 5.11 -3.25 -8.30
N TRP A 14 5.61 -2.02 -8.45
CA TRP A 14 5.78 -1.08 -7.35
C TRP A 14 4.43 -0.75 -6.70
N SER A 15 3.44 -0.39 -7.50
CA SER A 15 2.09 -0.05 -7.01
C SER A 15 1.46 -1.24 -6.27
N PHE A 16 1.65 -2.46 -6.78
CA PHE A 16 1.15 -3.67 -6.12
C PHE A 16 1.81 -3.90 -4.75
N LEU A 17 3.15 -3.84 -4.69
CA LEU A 17 3.90 -4.08 -3.46
C LEU A 17 3.56 -3.05 -2.37
N PHE A 18 3.52 -1.76 -2.72
CA PHE A 18 3.12 -0.72 -1.78
C PHE A 18 1.64 -0.84 -1.41
N GLY A 19 0.77 -1.15 -2.38
CA GLY A 19 -0.65 -1.40 -2.12
C GLY A 19 -0.86 -2.49 -1.06
N CYS A 20 -0.22 -3.65 -1.22
CA CYS A 20 -0.25 -4.72 -0.23
C CYS A 20 0.31 -4.26 1.13
N LEU A 21 1.44 -3.56 1.15
CA LEU A 21 2.05 -3.05 2.39
C LEU A 21 1.07 -2.17 3.16
N PHE A 22 0.42 -1.21 2.49
CA PHE A 22 -0.52 -0.29 3.12
C PHE A 22 -1.80 -1.00 3.63
N VAL A 23 -2.30 -2.00 2.90
CA VAL A 23 -3.41 -2.84 3.38
C VAL A 23 -2.98 -3.63 4.62
N ILE A 24 -1.78 -4.22 4.63
CA ILE A 24 -1.26 -4.93 5.82
C ILE A 24 -1.14 -3.98 7.01
N LEU A 25 -0.57 -2.79 6.81
CA LEU A 25 -0.45 -1.77 7.85
C LEU A 25 -1.81 -1.36 8.43
N SER A 26 -2.85 -1.28 7.59
CA SER A 26 -4.21 -0.98 8.05
C SER A 26 -4.74 -2.00 9.05
N GLY A 27 -4.42 -3.29 8.85
CA GLY A 27 -4.80 -4.37 9.77
C GLY A 27 -4.15 -4.27 11.14
N PHE A 28 -3.07 -3.49 11.26
CA PHE A 28 -2.37 -3.22 12.52
C PHE A 28 -2.68 -1.84 13.11
N GLY A 29 -3.70 -1.13 12.60
CA GLY A 29 -3.99 0.27 12.94
C GLY A 29 -4.04 0.56 14.45
N GLY A 30 -4.70 -0.30 15.25
CA GLY A 30 -4.76 -0.13 16.70
C GLY A 30 -3.41 -0.28 17.42
N ARG A 31 -2.57 -1.22 16.98
CA ARG A 31 -1.20 -1.38 17.52
C ARG A 31 -0.29 -0.21 17.17
N ILE A 32 -0.44 0.33 15.96
CA ILE A 32 0.33 1.49 15.50
C ILE A 32 -0.12 2.73 16.26
N ALA A 33 -1.44 2.94 16.38
CA ALA A 33 -2.01 4.05 17.14
C ALA A 33 -1.56 4.02 18.59
N SER A 34 -1.59 2.86 19.26
CA SER A 34 -1.12 2.76 20.64
C SER A 34 0.36 3.10 20.76
N THR A 35 1.20 2.52 19.91
CA THR A 35 2.66 2.74 19.96
C THR A 35 3.02 4.22 19.74
N LEU A 36 2.33 4.91 18.82
CA LEU A 36 2.61 6.30 18.47
C LEU A 36 1.97 7.32 19.43
N SER A 37 0.92 6.97 20.15
CA SER A 37 0.28 7.87 21.13
C SER A 37 0.92 7.85 22.51
N ARG A 38 1.91 6.97 22.75
CA ARG A 38 2.56 6.82 24.06
C ARG A 38 3.22 8.13 24.49
N GLN A 39 2.81 8.65 25.65
CA GLN A 39 3.45 9.81 26.27
C GLN A 39 4.53 9.36 27.25
N GLY A 40 5.80 9.49 26.82
CA GLY A 40 6.96 9.30 27.70
C GLY A 40 7.03 7.93 28.37
N SER A 41 7.15 7.92 29.70
CA SER A 41 7.36 6.74 30.54
C SER A 41 6.08 6.13 31.12
N GLU A 42 4.90 6.56 30.66
CA GLU A 42 3.66 5.97 31.17
C GLU A 42 3.54 4.51 30.72
N ASP A 43 3.16 3.64 31.65
CA ASP A 43 2.92 2.20 31.42
C ASP A 43 1.50 1.93 30.89
N VAL A 44 0.56 2.85 31.15
CA VAL A 44 -0.82 2.80 30.67
C VAL A 44 -1.22 4.18 30.19
N TRP A 45 -1.63 4.28 28.93
CA TRP A 45 -2.17 5.52 28.35
C TRP A 45 -3.41 5.22 27.52
N MET A 46 -4.27 6.23 27.40
CA MET A 46 -5.47 6.14 26.57
C MET A 46 -5.10 6.36 25.11
N VAL A 47 -5.54 5.45 24.24
CA VAL A 47 -5.44 5.60 22.78
C VAL A 47 -6.79 6.12 22.30
N SER A 48 -6.81 7.23 21.58
CA SER A 48 -8.06 7.75 21.05
C SER A 48 -8.61 6.87 19.93
N ASP A 49 -9.93 6.73 19.87
CA ASP A 49 -10.61 5.97 18.83
C ASP A 49 -10.36 6.61 17.45
N GLU A 50 -10.25 7.93 17.39
CA GLU A 50 -9.94 8.68 16.18
C GLU A 50 -8.56 8.31 15.62
N LEU A 51 -7.56 8.19 16.49
CA LEU A 51 -6.20 7.83 16.07
C LEU A 51 -6.15 6.37 15.56
N THR A 52 -6.85 5.47 16.24
CA THR A 52 -7.00 4.07 15.80
C THR A 52 -7.70 3.99 14.45
N ARG A 53 -8.78 4.75 14.26
CA ARG A 53 -9.50 4.83 12.97
C ARG A 53 -8.63 5.44 11.88
N ALA A 54 -7.85 6.47 12.16
CA ALA A 54 -6.95 7.09 11.19
C ALA A 54 -5.90 6.09 10.69
N TRP A 55 -5.23 5.37 11.60
CA TRP A 55 -4.24 4.35 11.25
C TRP A 55 -4.83 3.08 10.64
N THR A 56 -6.13 2.88 10.73
CA THR A 56 -6.83 1.81 10.04
C THR A 56 -7.24 2.27 8.63
N TYR A 57 -8.02 3.35 8.52
CA TYR A 57 -8.67 3.70 7.26
C TYR A 57 -7.76 4.45 6.27
N ILE A 58 -6.83 5.29 6.72
CA ILE A 58 -5.96 6.03 5.80
C ILE A 58 -5.03 5.06 5.05
N PRO A 59 -4.29 4.15 5.72
CA PRO A 59 -3.50 3.13 5.02
C PRO A 59 -4.38 2.23 4.14
N LEU A 60 -5.57 1.85 4.59
CA LEU A 60 -6.47 1.01 3.80
C LEU A 60 -6.86 1.68 2.48
N ILE A 61 -7.29 2.95 2.52
CA ILE A 61 -7.68 3.71 1.32
C ILE A 61 -6.51 3.86 0.36
N LEU A 62 -5.32 4.21 0.87
CA LEU A 62 -4.10 4.31 0.05
C LEU A 62 -3.73 2.97 -0.57
N GLY A 63 -3.80 1.90 0.22
CA GLY A 63 -3.51 0.54 -0.24
C GLY A 63 -4.44 0.10 -1.36
N VAL A 64 -5.74 0.26 -1.19
CA VAL A 64 -6.75 -0.06 -2.22
C VAL A 64 -6.54 0.78 -3.48
N ALA A 65 -6.29 2.08 -3.34
CA ALA A 65 -6.03 2.95 -4.49
C ALA A 65 -4.79 2.51 -5.30
N LEU A 66 -3.70 2.12 -4.61
CA LEU A 66 -2.49 1.60 -5.25
C LEU A 66 -2.70 0.24 -5.91
N LEU A 67 -3.52 -0.64 -5.32
CA LEU A 67 -3.88 -1.92 -5.94
C LEU A 67 -4.72 -1.71 -7.21
N CYS A 68 -5.67 -0.78 -7.20
CA CYS A 68 -6.40 -0.38 -8.40
C CYS A 68 -5.45 0.17 -9.47
N LEU A 69 -4.50 1.04 -9.08
CA LEU A 69 -3.48 1.56 -10.00
C LEU A 69 -2.60 0.44 -10.58
N ALA A 70 -2.25 -0.57 -9.78
CA ALA A 70 -1.48 -1.72 -10.22
C ALA A 70 -2.22 -2.51 -11.31
N ILE A 71 -3.52 -2.76 -11.14
CA ILE A 71 -4.35 -3.46 -12.13
C ILE A 71 -4.44 -2.67 -13.44
N CYS A 72 -4.73 -1.37 -13.34
CA CYS A 72 -4.84 -0.50 -14.52
C CYS A 72 -3.51 -0.42 -15.29
N THR A 73 -2.41 -0.13 -14.58
CA THR A 73 -1.10 0.00 -15.21
C THR A 73 -0.58 -1.34 -15.73
N PHE A 74 -0.86 -2.45 -15.05
CA PHE A 74 -0.50 -3.79 -15.53
C PHE A 74 -1.18 -4.08 -16.87
N SER A 75 -2.49 -3.81 -16.95
CA SER A 75 -3.28 -4.04 -18.17
C SER A 75 -2.76 -3.22 -19.35
N ILE A 76 -2.44 -1.94 -19.12
CA ILE A 76 -1.86 -1.04 -20.14
C ILE A 76 -0.48 -1.53 -20.57
N SER A 77 0.42 -1.81 -19.62
CA SER A 77 1.77 -2.29 -19.91
C SER A 77 1.74 -3.62 -20.67
N TYR A 78 0.86 -4.54 -20.29
CA TYR A 78 0.70 -5.84 -20.95
C TYR A 78 0.24 -5.69 -22.40
N PHE A 79 -0.76 -4.84 -22.65
CA PHE A 79 -1.25 -4.55 -24.00
C PHE A 79 -0.14 -4.01 -24.92
N PHE A 80 0.63 -3.02 -24.46
CA PHE A 80 1.74 -2.48 -25.24
C PHE A 80 2.89 -3.47 -25.41
N TRP A 81 3.13 -4.32 -24.41
CA TRP A 81 4.16 -5.36 -24.48
C TRP A 81 3.82 -6.41 -25.53
N GLN A 82 2.56 -6.87 -25.58
CA GLN A 82 2.08 -7.78 -26.62
C GLN A 82 2.24 -7.18 -28.02
N LYS A 83 1.81 -5.91 -28.21
CA LYS A 83 1.95 -5.20 -29.50
C LYS A 83 3.39 -4.96 -29.95
N ARG A 84 4.37 -5.07 -29.05
CA ARG A 84 5.79 -4.85 -29.38
C ARG A 84 6.54 -6.15 -29.67
N ILE A 85 5.93 -7.30 -29.34
CA ILE A 85 6.51 -8.64 -29.53
C ILE A 85 5.83 -9.36 -30.69
N GLY A 86 4.54 -9.14 -30.90
CA GLY A 86 3.85 -9.50 -32.15
C GLY A 86 4.17 -8.51 -33.27
#